data_AF-A0AAV2HPC6-F1
#
_entry.id   AF-A0AAV2HPC6-F1
#
_cell.length_a   1.000
_cell.length_b   1.000
_cell.length_c   1.000
_cell.angle_alpha   90.00
_cell.angle_beta   90.00
_cell.angle_gamma   90.00
#
_symmetry.space_group_name_H-M   'P 1'
#
loop_
_entity.id
_entity.type
_entity.pdbx_description
1 polymer ?
#
loop_
_entity_poly.entity_id
_entity_poly.type
_entity_poly.pdbx_seq_one_letter_code
_entity_poly.pdbx_strand_id
1 'polypeptide(L)'
;MLRLFDPTLEAYTEPPDEPLNLIPMYRTPKIVYALLPGDYYYFLVHKPCVPTQLQVLMAKPDYGQVLITGSPGGNQDYMRLHFNHYNSVETITCLAKKPFSTNNFLCLFGIHEKMLNNLLIRFKEGLITDFYKYLMEPWIMAVYHDRFADLRDEIRELLITNEKEPGTTLEDLSRQLVDEEVGFSQDHRKELMLAYVATGAKRAVETRLLNFISYNYYHLPMYAKPGMI
;
A
#
# COMPACT_ATOMS: atom_id res chain seq x y z
N MET A 1 -30.22 -28.29 -17.52
CA MET A 1 -31.31 -27.61 -18.26
C MET A 1 -32.73 -27.93 -17.77
N LEU A 2 -32.98 -29.01 -16.99
CA LEU A 2 -34.34 -29.39 -16.55
C LEU A 2 -34.98 -28.51 -15.45
N ARG A 3 -34.20 -27.64 -14.77
CA ARG A 3 -34.73 -26.75 -13.70
C ARG A 3 -35.43 -25.47 -14.21
N LEU A 4 -35.34 -25.18 -15.51
CA LEU A 4 -35.90 -23.97 -16.12
C LEU A 4 -37.36 -24.12 -16.57
N PHE A 5 -37.90 -25.36 -16.56
CA PHE A 5 -39.22 -25.68 -17.10
C PHE A 5 -40.12 -26.37 -16.07
N ASP A 6 -39.81 -26.26 -14.78
CA ASP A 6 -40.65 -26.80 -13.72
C ASP A 6 -41.61 -25.72 -13.21
N PRO A 7 -42.90 -25.75 -13.58
CA PRO A 7 -43.90 -24.75 -13.19
C PRO A 7 -44.29 -24.85 -11.71
N THR A 8 -43.74 -25.81 -10.95
CA THR A 8 -43.94 -25.91 -9.49
C THR A 8 -42.83 -25.24 -8.68
N LEU A 9 -41.74 -24.79 -9.33
CA LEU A 9 -40.69 -24.02 -8.68
C LEU A 9 -41.14 -22.55 -8.60
N GLU A 10 -41.25 -22.02 -7.38
CA GLU A 10 -41.44 -20.60 -7.15
C GLU A 10 -40.34 -19.81 -7.87
N ALA A 11 -40.73 -18.71 -8.55
CA ALA A 11 -39.78 -17.85 -9.24
C ALA A 11 -38.69 -17.43 -8.24
N TYR A 12 -37.43 -17.71 -8.58
CA TYR A 12 -36.28 -17.34 -7.76
C TYR A 12 -36.34 -15.83 -7.56
N THR A 13 -36.78 -15.39 -6.38
CA THR A 13 -36.64 -14.00 -5.98
C THR A 13 -35.17 -13.82 -5.64
N GLU A 14 -34.52 -12.84 -6.25
CA GLU A 14 -33.17 -12.48 -5.82
C GLU A 14 -33.23 -12.22 -4.31
N PRO A 15 -32.30 -12.80 -3.53
CA PRO A 15 -32.27 -12.54 -2.10
C PRO A 15 -32.13 -11.02 -1.89
N PRO A 16 -32.81 -10.45 -0.88
CA PRO A 16 -32.65 -9.04 -0.56
C PRO A 16 -31.17 -8.74 -0.30
N ASP A 17 -30.70 -7.55 -0.70
CA ASP A 17 -29.33 -7.10 -0.45
C ASP A 17 -29.00 -7.28 1.04
N GLU A 18 -28.12 -8.22 1.36
CA GLU A 18 -27.70 -8.45 2.74
C GLU A 18 -26.93 -7.21 3.21
N PRO A 19 -27.43 -6.46 4.22
CA PRO A 19 -26.86 -5.17 4.62
C PRO A 19 -25.49 -5.32 5.31
N LEU A 20 -25.09 -6.54 5.65
CA LEU A 20 -23.88 -6.85 6.38
C LEU A 20 -23.05 -7.80 5.55
N ASN A 21 -21.90 -7.31 5.09
CA ASN A 21 -20.90 -8.12 4.42
C ASN A 21 -20.30 -9.10 5.46
N LEU A 22 -20.90 -10.30 5.59
CA LEU A 22 -20.59 -11.30 6.63
C LEU A 22 -19.19 -11.92 6.47
N ILE A 23 -18.48 -11.61 5.38
CA ILE A 23 -17.13 -12.08 5.14
C ILE A 23 -16.15 -11.17 5.91
N PRO A 24 -15.41 -11.71 6.91
CA PRO A 24 -14.42 -10.92 7.62
C PRO A 24 -13.32 -10.43 6.68
N MET A 25 -13.24 -9.11 6.53
CA MET A 25 -12.20 -8.45 5.73
C MET A 25 -10.93 -8.28 6.56
N TYR A 26 -9.94 -9.14 6.34
CA TYR A 26 -8.64 -9.03 6.99
C TYR A 26 -7.83 -7.87 6.40
N ARG A 27 -7.55 -6.85 7.22
CA ARG A 27 -6.73 -5.69 6.81
C ARG A 27 -5.26 -5.82 7.23
N THR A 28 -4.98 -6.59 8.28
CA THR A 28 -3.64 -6.76 8.83
C THR A 28 -2.88 -7.88 8.11
N PRO A 29 -1.55 -7.74 7.92
CA PRO A 29 -0.74 -8.78 7.29
C PRO A 29 -0.55 -10.00 8.20
N LYS A 30 -0.20 -11.13 7.59
CA LYS A 30 0.40 -12.26 8.28
C LYS A 30 1.92 -12.04 8.37
N ILE A 31 2.48 -12.25 9.55
CA ILE A 31 3.89 -12.03 9.86
C ILE A 31 4.52 -13.37 10.26
N VAL A 32 5.67 -13.66 9.68
CA VAL A 32 6.52 -14.80 10.04
C VAL A 32 7.92 -14.28 10.29
N TYR A 33 8.49 -14.65 11.44
CA TYR A 33 9.85 -14.29 11.82
C TYR A 33 10.54 -15.53 12.38
N ALA A 34 11.80 -15.76 11.99
CA ALA A 34 12.58 -16.89 12.47
C ALA A 34 14.08 -16.59 12.44
N LEU A 35 14.83 -17.21 13.34
CA LEU A 35 16.28 -17.35 13.23
C LEU A 35 16.57 -18.72 12.58
N LEU A 36 17.04 -18.70 11.35
CA LEU A 36 17.38 -19.90 10.59
C LEU A 36 18.82 -20.36 10.92
N PRO A 37 19.14 -21.65 10.69
CA PRO A 37 20.50 -22.15 10.84
C PRO A 37 21.52 -21.29 10.07
N GLY A 38 22.71 -21.09 10.65
CA GLY A 38 23.73 -20.22 10.09
C GLY A 38 23.55 -18.73 10.42
N ASP A 39 22.81 -18.43 11.50
CA ASP A 39 22.57 -17.08 12.04
C ASP A 39 21.88 -16.14 11.05
N TYR A 40 20.93 -16.69 10.29
CA TYR A 40 20.14 -15.92 9.33
C TYR A 40 18.82 -15.47 9.96
N TYR A 41 18.62 -14.16 10.02
CA TYR A 41 17.35 -13.54 10.38
C TYR A 41 16.41 -13.58 9.17
N TYR A 42 15.32 -14.31 9.31
CA TYR A 42 14.25 -14.41 8.32
C TYR A 42 13.02 -13.64 8.77
N PHE A 43 12.47 -12.82 7.87
CA PHE A 43 11.24 -12.08 8.10
C PHE A 43 10.40 -12.08 6.83
N LEU A 44 9.12 -12.44 6.98
CA LEU A 44 8.15 -12.47 5.91
C LEU A 44 6.87 -11.78 6.38
N VAL A 45 6.45 -10.77 5.63
CA VAL A 45 5.16 -10.12 5.77
C VAL A 45 4.40 -10.35 4.49
N HIS A 46 3.19 -10.88 4.56
CA HIS A 46 2.36 -11.08 3.38
C HIS A 46 0.87 -10.91 3.67
N LYS A 47 0.10 -10.60 2.63
CA LYS A 47 -1.36 -10.53 2.72
C LYS A 47 -1.95 -11.86 3.20
N PRO A 48 -2.95 -11.86 4.09
CA PRO A 48 -3.67 -13.07 4.45
C PRO A 48 -4.32 -13.69 3.21
N CYS A 49 -3.93 -14.92 2.89
CA CYS A 49 -4.43 -15.64 1.72
C CYS A 49 -4.43 -17.15 1.98
N VAL A 50 -5.17 -17.87 1.15
CA VAL A 50 -5.13 -19.33 1.13
C VAL A 50 -3.70 -19.77 0.78
N PRO A 51 -3.09 -20.69 1.55
CA PRO A 51 -1.75 -21.20 1.27
C PRO A 51 -1.64 -21.71 -0.17
N THR A 52 -0.96 -20.93 -1.01
CA THR A 52 -0.80 -21.18 -2.45
C THR A 52 0.68 -21.12 -2.76
N GLN A 53 1.15 -22.00 -3.65
CA GLN A 53 2.54 -21.99 -4.08
C GLN A 53 2.89 -20.65 -4.74
N LEU A 54 4.07 -20.11 -4.43
CA LEU A 54 4.52 -18.81 -4.94
C LEU A 54 4.51 -18.75 -6.47
N GLN A 55 4.90 -19.84 -7.15
CA GLN A 55 4.91 -19.91 -8.62
C GLN A 55 3.52 -19.73 -9.21
N VAL A 56 2.49 -20.30 -8.57
CA VAL A 56 1.09 -20.16 -8.98
C VAL A 56 0.61 -18.73 -8.77
N LEU A 57 1.03 -18.07 -7.69
CA LEU A 57 0.73 -16.65 -7.46
C LEU A 57 1.39 -15.77 -8.52
N MET A 58 2.67 -16.01 -8.82
CA MET A 58 3.44 -15.24 -9.82
C MET A 58 2.91 -15.40 -11.25
N ALA A 59 2.23 -16.51 -11.55
CA ALA A 59 1.62 -16.75 -12.85
C ALA A 59 0.32 -15.97 -13.07
N LYS A 60 -0.25 -15.36 -12.03
CA LYS A 60 -1.48 -14.59 -12.17
C LYS A 60 -1.22 -13.25 -12.89
N PRO A 61 -2.14 -12.79 -13.75
CA PRO A 61 -1.97 -11.55 -14.49
C PRO A 61 -1.96 -10.31 -13.60
N ASP A 62 -2.60 -10.37 -12.43
CA ASP A 62 -2.72 -9.31 -11.44
C ASP A 62 -1.63 -9.36 -10.35
N TYR A 63 -0.63 -10.23 -10.50
CA TYR A 63 0.41 -10.39 -9.48
C TYR A 63 1.17 -9.09 -9.19
N GLY A 64 1.50 -8.31 -10.22
CA GLY A 64 2.19 -7.04 -10.08
C GLY A 64 3.70 -7.14 -10.28
N GLN A 65 4.49 -6.41 -9.49
CA GLN A 65 5.93 -6.21 -9.68
C GLN A 65 6.76 -6.71 -8.50
N VAL A 66 7.92 -7.28 -8.78
CA VAL A 66 8.85 -7.79 -7.77
C VAL A 66 10.20 -7.12 -7.94
N LEU A 67 10.73 -6.57 -6.85
CA LEU A 67 12.07 -5.99 -6.79
C LEU A 67 12.91 -6.76 -5.78
N ILE A 68 14.18 -6.99 -6.10
CA ILE A 68 15.10 -7.80 -5.30
C ILE A 68 16.44 -7.08 -5.20
N THR A 69 16.98 -7.00 -3.99
CA THR A 69 18.39 -6.63 -3.74
C THR A 69 19.09 -7.76 -2.98
N GLY A 70 20.40 -7.88 -3.22
CA GLY A 70 21.22 -8.94 -2.65
C GLY A 70 20.87 -10.34 -3.16
N SER A 71 21.50 -11.34 -2.55
CA SER A 71 21.25 -12.75 -2.85
C SER A 71 21.48 -13.61 -1.61
N PRO A 72 20.75 -14.73 -1.45
CA PRO A 72 20.97 -15.64 -0.34
C PRO A 72 22.42 -16.15 -0.34
N GLY A 73 23.17 -15.84 0.72
CA GLY A 73 24.59 -16.23 0.83
C GLY A 73 25.57 -15.38 0.01
N GLY A 74 25.10 -14.33 -0.66
CA GLY A 74 25.95 -13.37 -1.37
C GLY A 74 26.62 -12.35 -0.42
N ASN A 75 27.34 -11.40 -1.01
CA ASN A 75 27.99 -10.30 -0.27
C ASN A 75 26.99 -9.29 0.32
N GLN A 76 25.76 -9.25 -0.21
CA GLN A 76 24.70 -8.37 0.23
C GLN A 76 23.52 -9.19 0.74
N ASP A 77 22.96 -8.79 1.88
CA ASP A 77 21.79 -9.42 2.47
C ASP A 77 20.59 -9.35 1.53
N TYR A 78 19.78 -10.40 1.53
CA TYR A 78 18.68 -10.53 0.59
C TYR A 78 17.44 -9.78 1.11
N MET A 79 16.83 -9.00 0.21
CA MET A 79 15.53 -8.41 0.44
C MET A 79 14.71 -8.40 -0.85
N ARG A 80 13.47 -8.87 -0.75
CA ARG A 80 12.49 -8.90 -1.83
C ARG A 80 11.26 -8.11 -1.42
N LEU A 81 10.90 -7.15 -2.25
CA LEU A 81 9.67 -6.38 -2.16
C LEU A 81 8.76 -6.76 -3.32
N HIS A 82 7.52 -7.09 -2.98
CA HIS A 82 6.47 -7.41 -3.93
C HIS A 82 5.38 -6.35 -3.84
N PHE A 83 5.06 -5.77 -4.98
CA PHE A 83 4.02 -4.78 -5.17
C PHE A 83 2.89 -5.39 -5.98
N ASN A 84 1.66 -5.24 -5.51
CA ASN A 84 0.48 -5.70 -6.26
C ASN A 84 0.27 -4.88 -7.55
N HIS A 85 -0.78 -5.20 -8.32
CA HIS A 85 -1.13 -4.46 -9.53
C HIS A 85 -1.44 -2.97 -9.32
N TYR A 86 -1.79 -2.57 -8.08
CA TYR A 86 -1.95 -1.17 -7.68
C TYR A 86 -0.66 -0.52 -7.15
N ASN A 87 0.50 -1.15 -7.33
CA ASN A 87 1.80 -0.68 -6.86
C ASN A 87 1.89 -0.42 -5.33
N SER A 88 1.10 -1.15 -4.55
CA SER A 88 1.19 -1.16 -3.09
C SER A 88 1.96 -2.37 -2.61
N VAL A 89 2.80 -2.21 -1.58
CA VAL A 89 3.59 -3.31 -1.01
C VAL A 89 2.65 -4.37 -0.44
N GLU A 90 2.70 -5.57 -1.00
CA GLU A 90 1.87 -6.71 -0.60
C GLU A 90 2.68 -7.83 0.06
N THR A 91 3.97 -7.95 -0.27
CA THR A 91 4.84 -8.93 0.40
C THR A 91 6.24 -8.39 0.59
N ILE A 92 6.79 -8.60 1.77
CA ILE A 92 8.15 -8.24 2.16
C ILE A 92 8.83 -9.52 2.60
N THR A 93 9.98 -9.82 2.01
CA THR A 93 10.80 -10.97 2.41
C THR A 93 12.22 -10.50 2.66
N CYS A 94 12.72 -10.72 3.87
CA CYS A 94 14.05 -10.36 4.30
C CYS A 94 14.78 -11.63 4.73
N LEU A 95 16.04 -11.74 4.33
CA LEU A 95 16.97 -12.76 4.79
C LEU A 95 18.34 -12.11 4.95
N ALA A 96 18.76 -11.90 6.19
CA ALA A 96 19.99 -11.17 6.50
C ALA A 96 20.80 -11.88 7.59
N LYS A 97 22.12 -11.70 7.59
CA LYS A 97 22.98 -12.15 8.71
C LYS A 97 22.95 -11.19 9.89
N LYS A 98 22.66 -9.92 9.64
CA LYS A 98 22.57 -8.90 10.68
C LYS A 98 21.12 -8.72 11.13
N PRO A 99 20.87 -8.43 12.41
CA PRO A 99 19.54 -8.08 12.88
C PRO A 99 19.09 -6.76 12.23
N PHE A 100 17.79 -6.66 11.97
CA PHE A 100 17.14 -5.48 11.39
C PHE A 100 15.82 -5.18 12.12
N SER A 101 15.31 -3.95 12.00
CA SER A 101 14.05 -3.55 12.64
C SER A 101 12.85 -4.12 11.88
N THR A 102 12.32 -5.25 12.36
CA THR A 102 11.12 -5.89 11.80
C THR A 102 9.89 -4.99 11.89
N ASN A 103 9.75 -4.24 12.98
CA ASN A 103 8.62 -3.33 13.19
C ASN A 103 8.59 -2.20 12.14
N ASN A 104 9.76 -1.64 11.81
CA ASN A 104 9.86 -0.62 10.78
C ASN A 104 9.44 -1.19 9.42
N PHE A 105 9.95 -2.36 9.05
CA PHE A 105 9.59 -2.97 7.76
C PHE A 105 8.13 -3.41 7.71
N LEU A 106 7.52 -3.76 8.84
CA LEU A 106 6.09 -4.03 8.91
C LEU A 106 5.25 -2.81 8.49
N CYS A 107 5.66 -1.59 8.86
CA CYS A 107 4.97 -0.35 8.47
C CYS A 107 4.95 -0.12 6.95
N LEU A 108 5.80 -0.78 6.17
CA LEU A 108 5.81 -0.68 4.71
C LEU A 108 4.64 -1.44 4.07
N PHE A 109 4.02 -2.40 4.78
CA PHE A 109 2.92 -3.18 4.24
C PHE A 109 1.72 -2.29 3.88
N GLY A 110 1.20 -2.43 2.66
CA GLY A 110 0.10 -1.61 2.16
C GLY A 110 0.46 -0.16 1.85
N ILE A 111 1.75 0.19 1.84
CA ILE A 111 2.24 1.50 1.39
C ILE A 111 2.43 1.49 -0.13
N HIS A 112 1.95 2.53 -0.81
CA HIS A 112 2.14 2.72 -2.25
C HIS A 112 3.58 3.17 -2.56
N GLU A 113 4.16 2.66 -3.65
CA GLU A 113 5.57 2.91 -4.02
C GLU A 113 5.97 4.39 -4.10
N LYS A 114 5.06 5.26 -4.57
CA LYS A 114 5.26 6.72 -4.59
C LYS A 114 5.58 7.30 -3.22
N MET A 115 4.94 6.79 -2.16
CA MET A 115 5.16 7.24 -0.79
C MET A 115 6.49 6.71 -0.23
N LEU A 116 7.02 5.63 -0.82
CA LEU A 116 8.38 5.16 -0.61
C LEU A 116 9.37 5.87 -1.54
N ASN A 117 9.13 7.16 -1.80
CA ASN A 117 9.96 8.01 -2.63
C ASN A 117 10.14 7.40 -4.05
N ASN A 118 9.04 7.25 -4.80
CA ASN A 118 9.01 6.71 -6.18
C ASN A 118 9.91 5.47 -6.39
N LEU A 119 9.81 4.51 -5.47
CA LEU A 119 10.73 3.39 -5.34
C LEU A 119 10.90 2.62 -6.65
N LEU A 120 9.81 2.38 -7.40
CA LEU A 120 9.86 1.57 -8.62
C LEU A 120 10.74 2.21 -9.70
N ILE A 121 10.59 3.52 -9.92
CA ILE A 121 11.34 4.25 -10.96
C ILE A 121 12.82 4.31 -10.56
N ARG A 122 13.11 4.70 -9.31
CA ARG A 122 14.49 4.78 -8.81
C ARG A 122 15.21 3.44 -8.85
N PHE A 123 14.50 2.35 -8.57
CA PHE A 123 15.06 1.01 -8.70
C PHE A 123 15.38 0.67 -10.16
N LYS A 124 14.46 0.96 -11.10
CA LYS A 124 14.67 0.75 -12.54
C LYS A 124 15.83 1.58 -13.10
N GLU A 125 16.05 2.78 -12.56
CA GLU A 125 17.17 3.65 -12.89
C GLU A 125 18.50 3.21 -12.23
N GLY A 126 18.49 2.15 -11.42
CA GLY A 126 19.69 1.65 -10.72
C GLY A 126 20.16 2.51 -9.55
N LEU A 127 19.34 3.47 -9.10
CA LEU A 127 19.66 4.34 -7.96
C LEU A 127 19.56 3.59 -6.62
N ILE A 128 18.79 2.50 -6.58
CA ILE A 128 18.63 1.66 -5.39
C ILE A 128 19.38 0.35 -5.61
N THR A 129 20.50 0.19 -4.91
CA THR A 129 21.34 -1.01 -4.98
C THR A 129 21.17 -1.95 -3.79
N ASP A 130 20.72 -1.42 -2.65
CA ASP A 130 20.59 -2.14 -1.38
C ASP A 130 19.37 -1.59 -0.62
N PHE A 131 18.33 -2.42 -0.45
CA PHE A 131 17.11 -1.99 0.21
C PHE A 131 17.29 -1.72 1.70
N TYR A 132 18.21 -2.42 2.39
CA TYR A 132 18.43 -2.17 3.82
C TYR A 132 19.01 -0.78 4.04
N LYS A 133 19.91 -0.33 3.17
CA LYS A 133 20.45 1.05 3.23
C LYS A 133 19.37 2.07 2.87
N TYR A 134 18.69 1.86 1.75
CA TYR A 134 17.68 2.79 1.25
C TYR A 134 16.53 3.01 2.24
N LEU A 135 16.04 1.93 2.87
CA LEU A 135 14.95 1.97 3.84
C LEU A 135 15.41 2.31 5.27
N MET A 136 16.68 2.66 5.46
CA MET A 136 17.20 3.22 6.71
C MET A 136 17.52 4.72 6.59
N GLU A 137 17.29 5.33 5.42
CA GLU A 137 17.51 6.75 5.21
C GLU A 137 16.53 7.62 6.03
N PRO A 138 16.90 8.85 6.40
CA PRO A 138 16.07 9.68 7.29
C PRO A 138 14.66 10.01 6.75
N TRP A 139 14.48 10.07 5.42
CA TRP A 139 13.21 10.46 4.80
C TRP A 139 12.06 9.49 5.05
N ILE A 140 12.34 8.24 5.43
CA ILE A 140 11.32 7.21 5.64
C ILE A 140 10.82 7.16 7.09
N MET A 141 11.49 7.88 8.00
CA MET A 141 11.19 7.80 9.44
C MET A 141 9.74 8.21 9.76
N ALA A 142 9.15 9.14 9.01
CA ALA A 142 7.73 9.47 9.15
C ALA A 142 6.82 8.27 8.86
N VAL A 143 7.17 7.43 7.88
CA VAL A 143 6.38 6.21 7.54
C VAL A 143 6.47 5.16 8.64
N TYR A 144 7.58 5.11 9.37
CA TYR A 144 7.78 4.20 10.51
C TYR A 144 7.17 4.72 11.82
N HIS A 145 6.70 5.95 11.84
CA HIS A 145 6.08 6.53 13.02
C HIS A 145 4.72 5.85 13.27
N ASP A 146 4.44 5.49 14.51
CA ASP A 146 3.18 4.84 14.93
C ASP A 146 1.92 5.61 14.51
N ARG A 147 1.92 6.94 14.71
CA ARG A 147 0.84 7.87 14.30
C ARG A 147 0.71 8.11 12.80
N PHE A 148 1.58 7.53 11.96
CA PHE A 148 1.49 7.73 10.51
C PHE A 148 0.26 7.04 9.91
N ALA A 149 -0.18 5.92 10.49
CA ALA A 149 -1.43 5.27 10.09
C ALA A 149 -2.64 6.20 10.31
N ASP A 150 -2.71 6.86 11.46
CA ASP A 150 -3.77 7.83 11.79
C ASP A 150 -3.79 9.00 10.80
N LEU A 151 -2.62 9.54 10.44
CA LEU A 151 -2.51 10.59 9.43
C LEU A 151 -3.08 10.14 8.07
N ARG A 152 -2.80 8.89 7.66
CA ARG A 152 -3.32 8.36 6.39
C ARG A 152 -4.84 8.21 6.43
N ASP A 153 -5.39 7.75 7.54
CA ASP A 153 -6.82 7.60 7.71
C ASP A 153 -7.52 8.97 7.78
N GLU A 154 -6.93 9.95 8.46
CA GLU A 154 -7.42 11.34 8.44
C GLU A 154 -7.41 11.94 7.03
N ILE A 155 -6.31 11.75 6.27
CA ILE A 155 -6.24 12.21 4.88
C ILE A 155 -7.29 11.50 4.02
N ARG A 156 -7.50 10.19 4.23
CA ARG A 156 -8.54 9.46 3.51
C ARG A 156 -9.91 10.04 3.82
N GLU A 157 -10.28 10.19 5.08
CA GLU A 157 -11.58 10.77 5.46
C GLU A 157 -11.78 12.18 4.91
N LEU A 158 -10.71 12.99 4.90
CA LEU A 158 -10.73 14.31 4.28
C LEU A 158 -11.07 14.23 2.78
N LEU A 159 -10.47 13.30 2.04
CA LEU A 159 -10.75 13.14 0.60
C LEU A 159 -12.15 12.61 0.30
N ILE A 160 -12.73 11.84 1.24
CA ILE A 160 -14.11 11.33 1.14
C ILE A 160 -15.11 12.46 1.42
N THR A 161 -14.85 13.28 2.42
CA THR A 161 -15.78 14.33 2.87
C THR A 161 -15.70 15.63 2.06
N ASN A 162 -14.62 15.84 1.31
CA ASN A 162 -14.41 17.06 0.54
C ASN A 162 -15.11 16.96 -0.83
N GLU A 163 -16.37 17.38 -0.87
CA GLU A 163 -17.21 17.36 -2.07
C GLU A 163 -16.76 18.42 -3.10
N LYS A 164 -16.64 18.01 -4.37
CA LYS A 164 -16.38 18.92 -5.50
C LYS A 164 -17.67 19.56 -6.02
N GLU A 165 -18.74 18.75 -6.03
CA GLU A 165 -20.12 19.05 -6.43
C GLU A 165 -21.05 18.29 -5.48
N PRO A 166 -22.33 18.71 -5.27
CA PRO A 166 -23.24 17.99 -4.39
C PRO A 166 -23.40 16.54 -4.88
N GLY A 167 -22.84 15.59 -4.12
CA GLY A 167 -22.96 14.15 -4.36
C GLY A 167 -21.83 13.46 -5.14
N THR A 168 -20.74 14.14 -5.53
CA THR A 168 -19.57 13.46 -6.13
C THR A 168 -18.29 13.78 -5.36
N THR A 169 -17.75 12.79 -4.65
CA THR A 169 -16.48 12.89 -3.92
C THR A 169 -15.29 12.55 -4.82
N LEU A 170 -14.08 12.91 -4.39
CA LEU A 170 -12.85 12.46 -5.07
C LEU A 170 -12.70 10.94 -5.04
N GLU A 171 -13.24 10.29 -4.00
CA GLU A 171 -13.26 8.83 -3.91
C GLU A 171 -14.18 8.22 -4.97
N ASP A 172 -15.38 8.77 -5.17
CA ASP A 172 -16.34 8.28 -6.17
C ASP A 172 -15.78 8.36 -7.59
N LEU A 173 -15.14 9.49 -7.92
CA LEU A 173 -14.39 9.65 -9.16
C LEU A 173 -13.28 8.59 -9.29
N SER A 174 -12.56 8.31 -8.20
CA SER A 174 -11.52 7.28 -8.22
C SER A 174 -12.07 5.86 -8.40
N ARG A 175 -13.26 5.56 -7.85
CA ARG A 175 -13.94 4.27 -7.97
C ARG A 175 -14.47 4.05 -9.38
N GLN A 176 -15.16 5.05 -9.95
CA GLN A 176 -15.63 5.02 -11.34
C GLN A 176 -14.48 4.71 -12.31
N LEU A 177 -13.33 5.35 -12.12
CA LEU A 177 -12.15 5.13 -12.95
C LEU A 177 -11.46 3.77 -12.76
N VAL A 178 -11.69 3.08 -11.65
CA VAL A 178 -11.15 1.73 -11.38
C VAL A 178 -12.11 0.65 -11.92
N ASP A 179 -13.41 0.88 -11.80
CA ASP A 179 -14.45 -0.09 -12.20
C ASP A 179 -14.68 -0.15 -13.71
N GLU A 180 -14.35 0.92 -14.47
CA GLU A 180 -14.56 0.96 -15.91
C GLU A 180 -13.66 0.00 -16.73
N GLU A 181 -12.74 -0.76 -16.11
CA GLU A 181 -11.74 -1.63 -16.78
C GLU A 181 -10.86 -0.94 -17.86
N VAL A 182 -11.11 0.34 -18.14
CA VAL A 182 -10.29 1.18 -19.01
C VAL A 182 -9.05 1.55 -18.22
N GLY A 183 -7.90 0.99 -18.61
CA GLY A 183 -6.61 1.27 -17.98
C GLY A 183 -6.42 2.76 -17.68
N PHE A 184 -5.94 3.06 -16.48
CA PHE A 184 -5.86 4.41 -15.93
C PHE A 184 -5.01 5.35 -16.82
N SER A 185 -5.69 6.07 -17.72
CA SER A 185 -5.06 6.96 -18.71
C SER A 185 -4.37 8.16 -18.03
N GLN A 186 -3.37 8.72 -18.71
CA GLN A 186 -2.74 9.97 -18.29
C GLN A 186 -3.74 11.13 -18.22
N ASP A 187 -4.81 11.08 -19.01
CA ASP A 187 -5.82 12.14 -19.01
C ASP A 187 -6.75 12.04 -17.80
N HIS A 188 -7.18 10.82 -17.42
CA HIS A 188 -7.90 10.58 -16.16
C HIS A 188 -7.09 11.04 -14.92
N ARG A 189 -5.76 10.83 -14.95
CA ARG A 189 -4.86 11.34 -13.90
C ARG A 189 -4.85 12.86 -13.80
N LYS A 190 -4.81 13.55 -14.95
CA LYS A 190 -4.83 15.02 -14.99
C LYS A 190 -6.15 15.53 -14.45
N GLU A 191 -7.26 14.93 -14.84
CA GLU A 191 -8.59 15.31 -14.37
C GLU A 191 -8.73 15.16 -12.85
N LEU A 192 -8.34 14.01 -12.30
CA LEU A 192 -8.31 13.80 -10.85
C LEU A 192 -7.40 14.80 -10.13
N MET A 193 -6.23 15.11 -10.71
CA MET A 193 -5.32 16.09 -10.12
C MET A 193 -5.92 17.50 -10.14
N LEU A 194 -6.62 17.88 -11.21
CA LEU A 194 -7.32 19.16 -11.30
C LEU A 194 -8.45 19.24 -10.26
N ALA A 195 -9.24 18.18 -10.10
CA ALA A 195 -10.27 18.08 -9.07
C ALA A 195 -9.68 18.18 -7.65
N TYR A 196 -8.57 17.50 -7.39
CA TYR A 196 -7.87 17.53 -6.10
C TYR A 196 -7.33 18.93 -5.74
N VAL A 197 -6.89 19.70 -6.73
CA VAL A 197 -6.46 21.09 -6.53
C VAL A 197 -7.66 22.02 -6.37
N ALA A 198 -8.69 21.86 -7.19
CA ALA A 198 -9.87 22.74 -7.21
C ALA A 198 -10.68 22.70 -5.91
N THR A 199 -10.79 21.53 -5.27
CA THR A 199 -11.50 21.31 -3.99
C THR A 199 -10.77 21.90 -2.77
N GLY A 200 -9.55 22.42 -2.94
CA GLY A 200 -8.70 22.85 -1.81
C GLY A 200 -8.19 21.68 -0.96
N ALA A 201 -8.53 20.43 -1.30
CA ALA A 201 -8.07 19.22 -0.62
C ALA A 201 -6.54 19.17 -0.56
N LYS A 202 -5.86 19.58 -1.64
CA LYS A 202 -4.39 19.72 -1.66
C LYS A 202 -3.84 20.53 -0.48
N ARG A 203 -4.36 21.74 -0.27
CA ARG A 203 -3.89 22.63 0.80
C ARG A 203 -4.19 22.04 2.18
N ALA A 204 -5.33 21.38 2.32
CA ALA A 204 -5.73 20.75 3.57
C ALA A 204 -4.80 19.57 3.91
N VAL A 205 -4.49 18.70 2.94
CA VAL A 205 -3.52 17.60 3.09
C VAL A 205 -2.13 18.12 3.44
N GLU A 206 -1.64 19.15 2.73
CA GLU A 206 -0.35 19.79 3.05
C GLU A 206 -0.32 20.34 4.48
N THR A 207 -1.41 20.96 4.94
CA THR A 207 -1.55 21.49 6.30
C THR A 207 -1.52 20.38 7.34
N ARG A 208 -2.26 19.27 7.11
CA ARG A 208 -2.25 18.11 8.02
C ARG A 208 -0.87 17.47 8.12
N LEU A 209 -0.17 17.33 6.99
CA LEU A 209 1.20 16.80 6.97
C LEU A 209 2.17 17.69 7.75
N LEU A 210 2.10 19.02 7.57
CA LEU A 210 2.95 19.95 8.33
C LEU A 210 2.63 19.91 9.83
N ASN A 211 1.36 19.81 10.20
CA ASN A 211 0.94 19.64 11.59
C ASN A 211 1.46 18.32 12.18
N PHE A 212 1.39 17.23 11.43
CA PHE A 212 1.96 15.95 11.83
C PHE A 212 3.46 16.06 12.09
N ILE A 213 4.22 16.63 11.15
CA ILE A 213 5.68 16.77 11.32
C ILE A 213 6.02 17.65 12.52
N SER A 214 5.34 18.79 12.65
CA SER A 214 5.61 19.73 13.74
C SER A 214 5.23 19.18 15.11
N TYR A 215 4.12 18.45 15.22
CA TYR A 215 3.71 17.79 16.46
C TYR A 215 4.67 16.64 16.85
N ASN A 216 5.18 15.90 15.86
CA ASN A 216 6.08 14.76 16.06
C ASN A 216 7.56 15.13 15.98
N TYR A 217 7.91 16.43 16.00
CA TYR A 217 9.26 16.91 15.68
C TYR A 217 10.36 16.31 16.57
N TYR A 218 10.05 16.00 17.83
CA TYR A 218 11.00 15.34 18.74
C TYR A 218 11.47 13.97 18.20
N HIS A 219 10.59 13.22 17.55
CA HIS A 219 10.90 11.94 16.93
C HIS A 219 11.30 12.08 15.45
N LEU A 220 10.91 13.19 14.81
CA LEU A 220 11.15 13.47 13.40
C LEU A 220 12.05 14.71 13.17
N PRO A 221 13.21 14.85 13.84
CA PRO A 221 14.04 16.06 13.76
C PRO A 221 14.71 16.25 12.40
N MET A 222 14.78 15.18 11.60
CA MET A 222 15.34 15.20 10.24
C MET A 222 14.46 15.95 9.23
N TYR A 223 13.20 16.24 9.55
CA TYR A 223 12.31 16.99 8.67
C TYR A 223 12.35 18.48 9.01
N ALA A 224 12.38 19.32 7.98
CA ALA A 224 12.27 20.76 8.16
C ALA A 224 10.83 21.15 8.52
N LYS A 225 10.67 22.07 9.48
CA LYS A 225 9.37 22.71 9.79
C LYS A 225 9.36 24.16 9.30
N PRO A 226 8.18 24.75 9.03
CA PRO A 226 8.07 26.17 8.71
C PRO A 226 8.71 27.04 9.78
N GLY A 227 9.59 27.97 9.39
CA GLY A 227 10.33 28.86 10.31
C GLY A 227 11.68 28.34 10.81
N MET A 228 12.23 27.28 10.21
CA MET A 228 13.59 26.76 10.51
C MET A 228 14.73 27.39 9.69
N ILE A 229 14.47 28.40 8.86
CA ILE A 229 15.48 29.17 8.10
C ILE A 229 15.11 30.64 8.14
#